data_AF-A0A953EHF6-F1
#
_entry.id   AF-A0A953EHF6-F1
#
_cell.length_a   1.000
_cell.length_b   1.000
_cell.length_c   1.000
_cell.angle_alpha   90.00
_cell.angle_beta   90.00
_cell.angle_gamma   90.00
#
_symmetry.space_group_name_H-M   'P 1'
#
loop_
_entity.id
_entity.type
_entity.pdbx_description
1 polymer ?
#
loop_
_entity_poly.entity_id
_entity_poly.type
_entity_poly.pdbx_seq_one_letter_code
_entity_poly.pdbx_strand_id
1 'polypeptide(L)' 'MFTWTVRQAQDGAVIAPDERLPWPQTIVLGLQHVVAMFGATVLAPILMG' A
#
# COMPACT_ATOMS: atom_id res chain seq x y z
N MET A 1 25.60 -11.26 0.84
CA MET A 1 25.24 -9.88 0.44
C MET A 1 23.78 -9.90 0.02
N PHE A 2 22.86 -9.33 0.81
CA PHE A 2 21.44 -9.25 0.46
C PHE A 2 21.27 -8.22 -0.66
N THR A 3 21.22 -8.70 -1.91
CA THR A 3 21.02 -7.85 -3.08
C THR A 3 19.52 -7.61 -3.26
N TRP A 4 19.04 -6.51 -2.72
CA TRP A 4 17.64 -6.12 -2.81
C TRP A 4 17.32 -5.61 -4.21
N THR A 5 16.72 -6.47 -5.04
CA THR A 5 16.27 -6.17 -6.40
C THR A 5 14.92 -5.44 -6.38
N VAL A 6 14.80 -4.38 -7.18
CA VAL A 6 13.55 -3.60 -7.31
C VAL A 6 12.67 -4.29 -8.34
N ARG A 7 11.52 -4.82 -7.92
CA ARG A 7 10.57 -5.52 -8.81
C ARG A 7 9.33 -4.66 -9.06
N GLN A 8 9.04 -4.37 -10.32
CA GLN A 8 7.80 -3.68 -10.71
C GLN A 8 6.59 -4.48 -10.23
N ALA A 9 5.59 -3.81 -9.64
CA ALA A 9 4.33 -4.46 -9.32
C ALA A 9 3.62 -4.81 -10.65
N GLN A 10 3.61 -6.11 -10.96
CA GLN A 10 2.88 -6.72 -12.08
C GLN A 10 1.63 -7.36 -11.49
N ASP A 11 0.51 -7.33 -12.21
CA ASP A 11 -0.73 -7.96 -11.75
C ASP A 11 -0.50 -9.46 -11.48
N GLY A 12 -0.73 -9.89 -10.24
CA GLY A 12 -0.49 -11.26 -9.78
C GLY A 12 0.94 -11.59 -9.32
N ALA A 13 1.85 -10.61 -9.28
CA ALA A 13 3.18 -10.80 -8.73
C ALA A 13 3.17 -10.79 -7.19
N VAL A 14 3.43 -11.95 -6.58
CA VAL A 14 3.68 -12.07 -5.14
C VAL A 14 5.07 -11.51 -4.85
N ILE A 15 5.12 -10.36 -4.19
CA ILE A 15 6.38 -9.71 -3.81
C ILE A 15 6.89 -10.40 -2.54
N ALA A 16 8.01 -11.12 -2.65
CA ALA A 16 8.67 -11.72 -1.50
C ALA A 16 9.29 -10.63 -0.59
N PRO A 17 9.46 -10.86 0.72
CA PRO A 17 10.02 -9.86 1.64
C PRO A 17 11.43 -9.36 1.28
N ASP A 18 12.19 -10.10 0.46
CA ASP A 18 13.52 -9.74 -0.04
C ASP A 18 13.50 -8.92 -1.35
N GLU A 19 12.33 -8.77 -1.98
CA GLU A 19 12.10 -7.97 -3.17
C GLU A 19 11.34 -6.70 -2.78
N ARG A 20 11.90 -5.53 -3.11
CA ARG A 20 11.31 -4.24 -2.74
C ARG A 20 10.54 -3.67 -3.92
N LEU A 21 9.29 -3.30 -3.67
CA LEU A 21 8.46 -2.57 -4.63
C LEU A 21 9.10 -1.20 -4.92
N PRO A 22 9.03 -0.69 -6.15
CA PRO A 22 9.44 0.68 -6.47
C PRO A 22 8.82 1.66 -5.48
N TRP A 23 9.64 2.58 -4.96
CA TRP A 23 9.20 3.63 -4.03
C TRP A 23 7.91 4.36 -4.44
N PRO A 24 7.67 4.68 -5.73
CA PRO A 24 6.40 5.27 -6.16
C PRO A 24 5.19 4.34 -5.94
N GLN A 25 5.36 3.03 -6.16
CA GLN A 25 4.31 2.03 -5.95
C GLN A 25 4.00 1.82 -4.47
N THR A 26 5.01 1.87 -3.59
CA THR A 26 4.80 1.82 -2.14
C THR A 26 3.94 2.99 -1.65
N ILE A 27 4.15 4.19 -2.20
CA ILE A 27 3.34 5.37 -1.86
C ILE A 27 1.88 5.18 -2.30
N VAL A 28 1.66 4.69 -3.51
CA VAL A 28 0.29 4.40 -4.02
C VAL A 28 -0.40 3.35 -3.15
N LEU A 29 0.32 2.29 -2.77
CA LEU A 29 -0.18 1.23 -1.90
C LEU A 29 -0.53 1.74 -0.48
N GLY A 30 0.24 2.69 0.04
CA GLY A 30 -0.04 3.35 1.31
C GLY A 30 -1.24 4.28 1.24
N LEU A 31 -1.34 5.07 0.16
CA LEU A 31 -2.46 5.99 -0.06
C LEU A 31 -3.79 5.24 -0.14
N GLN A 32 -3.85 4.15 -0.92
CA GLN A 32 -5.08 3.34 -0.97
C GLN A 32 -5.45 2.76 0.41
N HIS A 33 -4.47 2.40 1.24
CA HIS A 33 -4.73 1.85 2.57
C HIS A 33 -5.32 2.90 3.50
N VAL A 34 -4.77 4.11 3.47
CA VAL A 34 -5.29 5.25 4.24
C VAL A 34 -6.70 5.59 3.80
N VAL A 35 -6.96 5.69 2.50
CA VAL A 35 -8.31 5.96 1.97
C VAL A 35 -9.30 4.88 2.39
N ALA A 36 -8.90 3.61 2.33
CA ALA A 36 -9.73 2.50 2.78
C ALA A 36 -10.06 2.59 4.29
N MET A 37 -9.09 2.94 5.14
CA MET A 37 -9.32 3.10 6.58
C MET A 37 -10.10 4.37 6.94
N PHE A 38 -9.95 5.44 6.16
CA PHE A 38 -10.57 6.75 6.41
C PHE A 38 -12.11 6.67 6.46
N GLY A 39 -12.69 5.78 5.66
CA GLY A 39 -14.14 5.53 5.68
C GLY A 39 -14.67 5.02 7.04
N ALA A 40 -13.87 4.30 7.80
CA ALA A 40 -14.29 3.82 9.13
C ALA A 40 -14.07 4.86 10.23
N THR A 41 -13.04 5.71 10.11
CA THR A 41 -12.63 6.63 11.18
C THR A 41 -13.28 8.00 11.09
N VAL A 42 -13.57 8.50 9.89
CA VAL A 42 -14.12 9.85 9.68
C VAL A 42 -15.58 9.80 9.23
N LEU A 43 -15.95 8.83 8.42
CA LEU A 43 -17.32 8.71 7.90
C LEU A 43 -18.31 8.28 8.99
N ALA A 44 -17.92 7.39 9.91
CA ALA A 44 -18.79 6.96 11.03
C ALA A 44 -19.10 8.09 12.04
N PRO A 45 -18.13 8.92 12.49
CA PRO A 45 -18.43 10.08 13.33
C PRO A 45 -19.25 11.15 12.62
N ILE A 46 -19.01 11.42 11.33
CA ILE A 46 -19.77 12.45 10.57
C ILE A 46 -21.23 12.06 10.42
N LEU A 47 -21.55 10.78 10.24
CA LEU A 47 -22.94 10.32 10.13
C LEU A 47 -23.67 10.26 11.49
N MET A 48 -22.94 10.27 12.60
CA MET A 48 -23.50 10.25 13.96
C MET A 48 -23.60 11.66 14.57
N GLY A 49 -23.00 12.67 13.95
CA GLY A 49 -22.99 14.08 14.36
C GLY A 49 -24.06 14.91 13.67
#